data_AF-A0A1V4Z7B5-F1
#
_entry.id   AF-A0A1V4Z7B5-F1
#
_cell.length_a   1.000
_cell.length_b   1.000
_cell.length_c   1.000
_cell.angle_alpha   90.00
_cell.angle_beta   90.00
_cell.angle_gamma   90.00
#
_symmetry.space_group_name_H-M   'P 1'
#
loop_
_entity.id
_entity.type
_entity.pdbx_description
1 polymer ?
#
loop_
_entity_poly.entity_id
_entity_poly.type
_entity_poly.pdbx_seq_one_letter_code
_entity_poly.pdbx_strand_id
1 'polypeptide(L)'
;MVIYMTTISEAITTIKKAENDANSLIEDSEKKSTEIIDDAESKSKEIIEKKKEEAHVEAERMLFDAETSAKKEAYHISNKTAEEVELTKKKATDKVDEAAEIIVKNIL
;
A
#
# COMPACT_ATOMS: atom_id res chain seq x y z
N MET A 1 44.12 -66.21 -9.27
CA MET A 1 44.04 -65.14 -10.30
C MET A 1 42.61 -64.86 -10.75
N VAL A 2 41.80 -65.89 -11.06
CA VAL A 2 40.40 -65.73 -11.53
C VAL A 2 39.49 -65.02 -10.52
N ILE A 3 39.52 -65.40 -9.24
CA ILE A 3 38.68 -64.80 -8.17
C ILE A 3 38.97 -63.30 -7.97
N TYR A 4 40.22 -62.87 -8.17
CA TYR A 4 40.65 -61.47 -8.01
C TYR A 4 40.16 -60.57 -9.16
N MET A 5 40.03 -61.11 -10.37
CA MET A 5 39.44 -60.36 -11.48
C MET A 5 37.93 -60.21 -11.33
N THR A 6 37.24 -61.22 -10.78
CA THR A 6 35.79 -61.17 -10.54
C THR A 6 35.42 -60.09 -9.54
N THR A 7 36.15 -59.98 -8.42
CA THR A 7 35.90 -58.96 -7.38
C THR A 7 36.22 -57.54 -7.84
N ILE A 8 37.27 -57.35 -8.65
CA ILE A 8 37.58 -56.05 -9.26
C ILE A 8 36.50 -55.64 -10.26
N SER A 9 35.98 -56.58 -11.05
CA SER A 9 34.90 -56.31 -12.01
C SER A 9 33.60 -55.87 -11.32
N GLU A 10 33.24 -56.51 -10.20
CA GLU A 10 32.06 -56.13 -9.40
C GLU A 10 32.22 -54.74 -8.75
N ALA A 11 33.42 -54.43 -8.25
CA ALA A 11 33.72 -53.11 -7.71
C ALA A 11 33.59 -52.02 -8.78
N ILE A 12 34.10 -52.25 -10.00
CA ILE A 12 33.97 -51.29 -11.12
C ILE A 12 32.50 -51.09 -11.51
N THR A 13 31.70 -52.15 -11.59
CA THR A 13 30.26 -52.05 -11.88
C THR A 13 29.53 -51.23 -10.81
N THR A 14 29.89 -51.45 -9.54
CA THR A 14 29.31 -50.71 -8.41
C THR A 14 29.67 -49.23 -8.46
N ILE A 15 30.93 -48.90 -8.78
CA ILE A 15 31.39 -47.52 -8.94
C ILE A 15 30.62 -46.84 -10.07
N LYS A 16 30.53 -47.47 -11.25
CA LYS A 16 29.78 -46.92 -12.40
C LYS A 16 28.31 -46.69 -12.09
N LYS A 17 27.70 -47.59 -11.32
CA LYS A 17 26.32 -47.41 -10.85
C LYS A 17 26.21 -46.19 -9.94
N ALA A 18 27.10 -46.08 -8.95
CA ALA A 18 27.11 -44.94 -8.05
C ALA A 18 27.36 -43.60 -8.77
N GLU A 19 28.23 -43.58 -9.79
CA GLU A 19 28.46 -42.41 -10.64
C GLU A 19 27.19 -42.00 -11.40
N ASN A 20 26.46 -42.97 -11.98
CA ASN A 20 25.21 -42.71 -12.67
C ASN A 20 24.12 -42.21 -11.72
N ASP A 21 23.96 -42.88 -10.57
CA ASP A 21 23.01 -42.48 -9.54
C ASP A 21 23.30 -41.05 -9.03
N ALA A 22 24.58 -40.70 -8.86
CA ALA A 22 25.00 -39.35 -8.47
C ALA A 22 24.71 -38.31 -9.57
N ASN A 23 24.96 -38.62 -10.84
CA ASN A 23 24.64 -37.72 -11.94
C ASN A 23 23.13 -37.49 -12.07
N SER A 24 22.32 -38.55 -11.95
CA SER A 24 20.86 -38.42 -11.94
C SER A 24 20.40 -37.54 -10.78
N LEU A 25 20.98 -37.71 -9.58
CA LEU A 25 20.66 -36.89 -8.43
C LEU A 25 21.01 -35.41 -8.65
N ILE A 26 22.11 -35.11 -9.32
CA ILE A 26 22.51 -33.74 -9.67
C ILE A 26 21.48 -33.14 -10.64
N GLU A 27 21.16 -33.83 -11.73
CA GLU A 27 20.18 -33.33 -12.72
C GLU A 27 18.80 -33.09 -12.09
N ASP A 28 18.33 -34.00 -11.24
CA ASP A 28 17.06 -33.85 -10.55
C ASP A 28 17.08 -32.70 -9.54
N SER A 29 18.22 -32.49 -8.87
CA SER A 29 18.39 -31.37 -7.94
C SER A 29 18.41 -30.03 -8.66
N GLU A 30 19.04 -29.95 -9.84
CA GLU A 30 19.07 -28.74 -10.67
C GLU A 30 17.68 -28.39 -11.21
N LYS A 31 16.93 -29.38 -11.72
CA LYS A 31 15.54 -29.19 -12.16
C LYS A 31 14.67 -28.70 -11.02
N LYS A 32 14.73 -29.37 -9.88
CA LYS A 32 13.92 -29.01 -8.70
C LYS A 32 14.27 -27.62 -8.18
N SER A 33 15.56 -27.25 -8.17
CA SER A 33 15.98 -25.91 -7.78
C SER A 33 15.42 -24.85 -8.72
N THR A 34 15.42 -25.12 -10.03
CA THR A 34 14.86 -24.22 -11.03
C THR A 34 13.35 -24.06 -10.84
N GLU A 35 12.61 -25.16 -10.64
CA GLU A 35 11.17 -25.11 -10.36
C GLU A 35 10.84 -24.29 -9.10
N ILE A 36 11.65 -24.43 -8.04
CA ILE A 36 11.47 -23.65 -6.80
C ILE A 36 11.71 -22.16 -7.06
N ILE A 37 12.72 -21.80 -7.84
CA ILE A 37 13.02 -20.41 -8.19
C ILE A 37 11.87 -19.83 -9.00
N ASP A 38 11.40 -20.52 -10.03
CA ASP A 38 10.32 -20.07 -10.90
C ASP A 38 8.99 -19.88 -10.12
N ASP A 39 8.66 -20.82 -9.24
CA ASP A 39 7.49 -20.72 -8.36
C ASP A 39 7.61 -19.54 -7.38
N ALA A 40 8.80 -19.35 -6.79
CA ALA A 40 9.06 -18.23 -5.89
C ALA A 40 8.96 -16.87 -6.62
N GLU A 41 9.49 -16.77 -7.85
CA GLU A 41 9.35 -15.56 -8.66
C GLU A 41 7.89 -15.28 -9.02
N SER A 42 7.14 -16.30 -9.43
CA SER A 42 5.72 -16.18 -9.76
C SER A 42 4.91 -15.66 -8.56
N LYS A 43 5.09 -16.30 -7.39
CA LYS A 43 4.43 -15.90 -6.15
C LYS A 43 4.82 -14.49 -5.72
N SER A 44 6.09 -14.13 -5.87
CA SER A 44 6.57 -12.78 -5.56
C SER A 44 5.87 -11.73 -6.43
N LYS A 45 5.76 -11.98 -7.75
CA LYS A 45 5.03 -11.10 -8.67
C LYS A 45 3.56 -10.98 -8.30
N GLU A 46 2.89 -12.09 -7.98
CA GLU A 46 1.49 -12.09 -7.55
C GLU A 46 1.28 -11.26 -6.26
N ILE A 47 2.17 -11.42 -5.27
CA ILE A 47 2.12 -10.66 -4.03
C ILE A 47 2.30 -9.17 -4.29
N ILE A 48 3.26 -8.80 -5.15
CA ILE A 48 3.53 -7.40 -5.49
C ILE A 48 2.33 -6.77 -6.18
N GLU A 49 1.75 -7.44 -7.19
CA GLU A 49 0.59 -6.91 -7.90
C GLU A 49 -0.64 -6.79 -7.00
N LYS A 50 -0.90 -7.79 -6.15
CA LYS A 50 -1.96 -7.71 -5.14
C LYS A 50 -1.75 -6.53 -4.19
N LYS A 51 -0.52 -6.31 -3.73
CA LYS A 51 -0.20 -5.20 -2.82
C LYS A 51 -0.32 -3.84 -3.50
N LYS A 52 -0.01 -3.73 -4.80
CA LYS A 52 -0.26 -2.51 -5.58
C LYS A 52 -1.75 -2.21 -5.68
N GLU A 53 -2.56 -3.22 -5.98
CA GLU A 53 -4.01 -3.05 -6.06
C GLU A 53 -4.61 -2.65 -4.70
N GLU A 54 -4.22 -3.33 -3.61
CA GLU A 54 -4.63 -2.96 -2.26
C GLU A 54 -4.23 -1.51 -1.91
N ALA A 55 -3.02 -1.08 -2.28
CA ALA A 55 -2.57 0.28 -2.06
C ALA A 55 -3.34 1.31 -2.90
N HIS A 56 -3.71 0.97 -4.14
CA HIS A 56 -4.52 1.84 -4.99
C HIS A 56 -5.92 2.04 -4.41
N VAL A 57 -6.60 0.96 -4.05
CA VAL A 57 -7.93 1.00 -3.42
C VAL A 57 -7.90 1.79 -2.10
N GLU A 58 -6.87 1.58 -1.28
CA GLU A 58 -6.71 2.34 -0.03
C GLU A 58 -6.49 3.83 -0.30
N ALA A 59 -5.68 4.19 -1.29
CA ALA A 59 -5.44 5.58 -1.66
C ALA A 59 -6.71 6.27 -2.16
N GLU A 60 -7.52 5.59 -2.99
CA GLU A 60 -8.81 6.10 -3.44
C GLU A 60 -9.78 6.31 -2.27
N ARG A 61 -9.83 5.37 -1.32
CA ARG A 61 -10.63 5.51 -0.10
C ARG A 61 -10.19 6.72 0.72
N MET A 62 -8.88 6.86 0.95
CA MET A 62 -8.32 8.00 1.68
C MET A 62 -8.68 9.34 1.02
N LEU A 63 -8.61 9.40 -0.32
CA LEU A 63 -8.98 10.60 -1.06
C LEU A 63 -10.46 10.92 -0.89
N PHE A 64 -11.34 9.92 -1.03
CA PHE A 64 -12.78 10.09 -0.86
C PHE A 64 -13.15 10.56 0.55
N ASP A 65 -12.54 9.97 1.57
CA ASP A 65 -12.77 10.33 2.97
C ASP A 65 -12.27 11.76 3.27
N ALA A 66 -11.11 12.13 2.73
CA ALA A 66 -10.56 13.47 2.84
C ALA A 66 -11.48 14.52 2.16
N GLU A 67 -11.93 14.24 0.94
CA GLU A 67 -12.87 15.12 0.23
C GLU A 67 -14.19 15.28 0.98
N THR A 68 -14.74 14.18 1.50
CA THR A 68 -16.00 14.19 2.24
C THR A 68 -15.86 15.00 3.52
N SER A 69 -14.76 14.81 4.24
CA SER A 69 -14.47 15.55 5.47
C SER A 69 -14.27 17.04 5.19
N ALA A 70 -13.52 17.38 4.15
CA ALA A 70 -13.30 18.77 3.73
C ALA A 70 -14.62 19.46 3.33
N LYS A 71 -15.50 18.78 2.57
CA LYS A 71 -16.82 19.31 2.21
C LYS A 71 -17.68 19.57 3.45
N LYS A 72 -17.67 18.64 4.41
CA LYS A 72 -18.41 18.77 5.67
C LYS A 72 -17.89 19.95 6.50
N GLU A 73 -16.59 20.10 6.60
CA GLU A 73 -15.96 21.19 7.33
C GLU A 73 -16.22 22.54 6.66
N ALA A 74 -16.11 22.62 5.33
CA ALA A 74 -16.44 23.82 4.57
C ALA A 74 -17.90 24.26 4.79
N TYR A 75 -18.83 23.31 4.79
CA TYR A 75 -20.24 23.58 5.09
C TYR A 75 -20.43 24.11 6.52
N HIS A 76 -19.78 23.48 7.50
CA HIS A 76 -19.83 23.93 8.89
C HIS A 76 -19.27 25.34 9.07
N ILE A 77 -18.11 25.64 8.47
CA ILE A 77 -17.51 26.98 8.49
C ILE A 77 -18.46 27.99 7.84
N SER A 78 -18.99 27.69 6.66
CA SER A 78 -19.90 28.59 5.95
C SER A 78 -21.13 28.94 6.77
N ASN A 79 -21.76 27.95 7.41
CA ASN A 79 -22.92 28.17 8.26
C ASN A 79 -22.57 29.03 9.49
N LYS A 80 -21.48 28.70 10.18
CA LYS A 80 -21.03 29.46 11.35
C LYS A 80 -20.70 30.90 10.98
N THR A 81 -20.03 31.13 9.85
CA THR A 81 -19.73 32.48 9.36
C THR A 81 -21.01 33.25 9.03
N ALA A 82 -22.03 32.60 8.43
CA ALA A 82 -23.31 33.25 8.16
C ALA A 82 -24.01 33.69 9.47
N GLU A 83 -24.00 32.85 10.50
CA GLU A 83 -24.52 33.20 11.82
C GLU A 83 -23.77 34.38 12.46
N GLU A 84 -22.44 34.36 12.41
CA GLU A 84 -21.59 35.43 12.95
C GLU A 84 -21.80 36.77 12.22
N VAL A 85 -21.96 36.74 10.89
CA VAL A 85 -22.27 37.92 10.08
C VAL A 85 -23.62 38.51 10.49
N GLU A 86 -24.66 37.68 10.65
CA GLU A 86 -25.98 38.16 11.03
C GLU A 86 -25.99 38.74 12.46
N LEU A 87 -25.30 38.09 13.40
CA LEU A 87 -25.10 38.62 14.75
C LEU A 87 -24.36 39.97 14.75
N THR A 88 -23.32 40.09 13.92
CA THR A 88 -22.55 41.34 13.79
C THR A 88 -23.39 42.45 13.19
N LYS A 89 -24.15 42.15 12.13
CA LYS A 89 -25.07 43.07 11.47
C LYS A 89 -26.10 43.60 12.46
N LYS A 90 -26.75 42.71 13.22
CA LYS A 90 -27.73 43.10 14.25
C LYS A 90 -27.12 44.04 15.30
N LYS A 91 -25.97 43.67 15.86
CA LYS A 91 -25.24 44.53 16.83
C LYS A 91 -24.88 45.89 16.24
N ALA A 92 -24.47 45.94 14.97
CA ALA A 92 -24.15 47.20 14.30
C ALA A 92 -25.40 48.06 14.11
N THR A 93 -26.51 47.48 13.65
CA THR A 93 -27.79 48.18 13.47
C THR A 93 -28.28 48.80 14.78
N ASP A 94 -28.18 48.07 15.89
CA ASP A 94 -28.59 48.56 17.22
C ASP A 94 -27.80 49.81 17.70
N LYS A 95 -26.66 50.11 17.06
CA LYS A 95 -25.79 51.26 17.38
C LYS A 95 -25.85 52.41 16.38
N VAL A 96 -26.59 52.27 15.29
CA VAL A 96 -26.67 53.29 14.23
C VAL A 96 -27.28 54.59 14.76
N ASP A 97 -28.39 54.51 15.50
CA ASP A 97 -29.08 55.70 16.00
C ASP A 97 -28.25 56.47 17.04
N GLU A 98 -27.60 55.74 17.96
CA GLU A 98 -26.68 56.32 18.96
C GLU A 98 -25.51 57.05 18.26
N ALA A 99 -24.91 56.41 17.25
CA ALA A 99 -23.84 57.02 16.47
C ALA A 99 -24.32 58.28 15.71
N ALA A 100 -25.52 58.23 15.13
CA ALA A 100 -26.11 59.38 14.43
C ALA A 100 -26.34 60.57 15.38
N GLU A 101 -26.84 60.32 16.60
CA GLU A 101 -27.04 61.36 17.60
C GLU A 101 -25.71 62.03 18.02
N ILE A 102 -24.66 61.23 18.24
CA ILE A 102 -23.33 61.74 18.57
C ILE A 102 -22.78 62.62 17.45
N ILE A 103 -22.97 62.22 16.18
CA ILE A 103 -22.53 63.02 15.03
C ILE A 103 -23.27 64.35 14.99
N VAL A 104 -24.60 64.35 15.13
CA VAL A 104 -25.41 65.58 15.12
C VAL A 104 -25.00 66.54 16.24
N LYS A 105 -24.78 66.03 17.46
CA LYS A 105 -24.32 66.83 18.62
C LYS A 105 -22.94 67.47 18.44
N ASN A 106 -22.07 66.92 17.60
CA ASN A 106 -20.72 67.46 17.38
C ASN A 106 -20.65 68.44 16.19
N ILE A 107 -21.66 68.47 15.33
CA ILE A 107 -21.70 69.35 14.14
C ILE A 107 -22.51 70.63 14.40
N LEU A 108 -23.55 70.56 15.23
CA LEU A 108 -24.38 71.69 15.66
C LEU A 108 -23.82 72.35 16.92
#